data_AF-A0A933MST4-F1
#
_entry.id   AF-A0A933MST4-F1
#
_cell.length_a   1.000
_cell.length_b   1.000
_cell.length_c   1.000
_cell.angle_alpha   90.00
_cell.angle_beta   90.00
_cell.angle_gamma   90.00
#
_symmetry.space_group_name_H-M   'P 1'
#
loop_
_entity.id
_entity.type
_entity.pdbx_description
1 polymer ?
#
loop_
_entity_poly.entity_id
_entity_poly.type
_entity_poly.pdbx_seq_one_letter_code
_entity_poly.pdbx_strand_id
1 'polypeptide(L)'
;MKLKKFYLLMACAFMILISGTALAQPQPPVLSVTNGRSFYLSWAEVPGATGYTLSYVPTSSPDPASIVSVDMGTQRSLSGELPAGAAFYAAVQARDNTGVSQYSNVVLVGDDGTILKQIIVFGRHSIRAPTSDPSGLAQFAADPYPDFVGVPKGYLTPRGRQAASLLGSYFRDYLLNEGLLTGDAQTDLSRSYFRAEPIQRTNITAAKFGEGLFPGATIPVHSYRIADGTTPAEPDPVFDPILANVATVDPVRALTEVQGVFGTGTATASAYSGELSLIRNVLYPPGTQPTNGALNGSVDPTALPISFSASTTILYTGGVINVGGLDAISSATDPFVMQYADNFPLEDVAWGRLSLDALSQQTRITTLLFRIELQSPYLNQVQSSNAASHILRTMEQTVIGEDMLGEFGDPESRVLVIITSDAYVVGLAGLLKMHWTLPGYQPDLCPPGGALVFELRQSKHSQEYLVRVFFVAQTFDQLRNLTPLTLENPPAKMQLLIPGGSTSATNLDVDFNTFQTILTEAMDQNYVQPYEEEVPPGVISGVPLE
;
A
#
# COMPACT_ATOMS: atom_id res chain seq x y z
N MET A 1 30.28 35.89 -65.54
CA MET A 1 29.63 36.38 -64.30
C MET A 1 28.39 35.51 -64.05
N LYS A 2 28.20 35.01 -62.81
CA LYS A 2 27.18 34.03 -62.36
C LYS A 2 27.59 32.54 -62.43
N LEU A 3 28.58 32.14 -61.62
CA LEU A 3 28.71 30.75 -61.15
C LEU A 3 29.41 30.69 -59.76
N LYS A 4 29.01 31.58 -58.83
CA LYS A 4 29.57 31.65 -57.46
C LYS A 4 28.53 31.90 -56.36
N LYS A 5 27.26 31.53 -56.58
CA LYS A 5 26.18 31.63 -55.57
C LYS A 5 25.35 30.33 -55.44
N PHE A 6 25.98 29.17 -55.62
CA PHE A 6 25.35 27.86 -55.40
C PHE A 6 26.12 26.94 -54.45
N TYR A 7 27.17 27.45 -53.79
CA TYR A 7 27.99 26.69 -52.83
C TYR A 7 27.89 27.20 -51.39
N LEU A 8 26.87 28.01 -51.07
CA LEU A 8 26.64 28.52 -49.70
C LEU A 8 25.25 28.18 -49.15
N LEU A 9 24.57 27.18 -49.73
CA LEU A 9 23.29 26.66 -49.26
C LEU A 9 23.24 25.12 -49.22
N MET A 10 24.41 24.48 -49.35
CA MET A 10 24.58 23.03 -49.25
C MET A 10 25.75 22.68 -48.32
N ALA A 11 25.88 23.44 -47.22
CA ALA A 11 26.82 23.18 -46.14
C ALA A 11 26.16 23.34 -44.75
N CYS A 12 24.83 23.38 -44.67
CA CYS A 12 24.06 23.39 -43.42
C CYS A 12 23.09 22.22 -43.27
N ALA A 13 23.19 21.19 -44.11
CA ALA A 13 22.29 20.04 -44.06
C ALA A 13 23.06 18.74 -44.30
N PHE A 14 24.07 18.46 -43.47
CA PHE A 14 24.57 17.10 -43.21
C PHE A 14 25.51 17.12 -41.99
N MET A 15 25.07 17.74 -40.89
CA MET A 15 25.39 17.19 -39.57
C MET A 15 24.18 16.34 -39.18
N ILE A 16 24.19 15.10 -39.64
CA ILE A 16 23.52 14.06 -38.88
C ILE A 16 24.27 14.05 -37.54
N LEU A 17 23.66 14.64 -36.52
CA LEU A 17 23.94 14.25 -35.15
C LEU A 17 23.66 12.75 -35.10
N ILE A 18 24.72 11.96 -35.28
CA ILE A 18 24.80 10.67 -34.62
C ILE A 18 24.96 11.06 -33.14
N SER A 19 23.87 11.50 -32.51
CA SER A 19 23.68 11.21 -31.10
C SER A 19 23.57 9.70 -31.07
N GLY A 20 24.74 9.05 -31.00
CA GLY A 20 24.79 7.69 -30.50
C GLY A 20 23.98 7.72 -29.23
N THR A 21 22.94 6.91 -29.16
CA THR A 21 22.31 6.61 -27.89
C THR A 21 23.45 6.17 -27.00
N ALA A 22 23.93 7.05 -26.11
CA ALA A 22 24.70 6.59 -24.98
C ALA A 22 23.81 5.53 -24.35
N LEU A 23 24.24 4.26 -24.42
CA LEU A 23 23.47 3.19 -23.83
C LEU A 23 23.26 3.60 -22.37
N ALA A 24 22.00 3.79 -21.99
CA ALA A 24 21.67 4.33 -20.68
C ALA A 24 22.24 3.37 -19.63
N GLN A 25 22.98 3.92 -18.66
CA GLN A 25 23.49 3.14 -17.54
C GLN A 25 22.34 2.35 -16.89
N PRO A 26 22.63 1.19 -16.28
CA PRO A 26 21.62 0.41 -15.61
C PRO A 26 20.95 1.25 -14.51
N GLN A 27 19.67 0.99 -14.27
CA GLN A 27 18.94 1.69 -13.21
C GLN A 27 19.56 1.37 -11.84
N PRO A 28 19.63 2.33 -10.91
CA PRO A 28 20.06 2.06 -9.55
C PRO A 28 19.16 1.01 -8.88
N PRO A 29 19.72 0.01 -8.19
CA PRO A 29 18.93 -0.90 -7.37
C PRO A 29 18.20 -0.16 -6.23
N VAL A 30 17.11 -0.76 -5.74
CA VAL A 30 16.50 -0.35 -4.46
C VAL A 30 16.98 -1.32 -3.39
N LEU A 31 17.74 -0.80 -2.43
CA LEU A 31 18.34 -1.56 -1.34
C LEU A 31 17.40 -1.60 -0.13
N SER A 32 17.09 -2.81 0.34
CA SER A 32 16.33 -3.05 1.56
C SER A 32 17.24 -3.55 2.67
N VAL A 33 16.95 -3.14 3.90
CA VAL A 33 17.58 -3.67 5.11
C VAL A 33 16.51 -4.13 6.09
N THR A 34 16.78 -5.24 6.76
CA THR A 34 16.11 -5.64 7.99
C THR A 34 17.18 -5.80 9.05
N ASN A 35 17.08 -4.97 10.10
CA ASN A 35 17.94 -5.06 11.28
C ASN A 35 17.25 -5.91 12.35
N GLY A 36 17.97 -6.20 13.43
CA GLY A 36 17.52 -7.06 14.53
C GLY A 36 18.70 -7.82 15.12
N ARG A 37 18.47 -9.06 15.55
CA ARG A 37 19.53 -9.97 16.02
C ARG A 37 20.54 -10.28 14.91
N SER A 38 20.06 -10.42 13.69
CA SER A 38 20.87 -10.49 12.47
C SER A 38 20.45 -9.37 11.52
N PHE A 39 21.36 -8.94 10.65
CA PHE A 39 21.02 -8.04 9.55
C PHE A 39 20.79 -8.83 8.27
N TYR A 40 19.86 -8.32 7.45
CA TYR A 40 19.57 -8.85 6.12
C TYR A 40 19.51 -7.69 5.14
N LEU A 41 20.37 -7.74 4.14
CA LEU A 41 20.37 -6.85 2.99
C LEU A 41 19.80 -7.60 1.79
N SER A 42 18.98 -6.94 1.01
CA SER A 42 18.46 -7.46 -0.25
C SER A 42 18.14 -6.34 -1.24
N TRP A 43 18.22 -6.63 -2.54
CA TRP A 43 17.86 -5.68 -3.59
C TRP A 43 17.19 -6.37 -4.78
N ALA A 44 16.30 -5.62 -5.44
CA ALA A 44 15.61 -6.09 -6.63
C ALA A 44 16.59 -6.36 -7.78
N GLU A 45 16.21 -7.28 -8.67
CA GLU A 45 16.94 -7.46 -9.93
C GLU A 45 16.81 -6.22 -10.80
N VAL A 46 17.94 -5.74 -11.32
CA VAL A 46 17.99 -4.71 -12.36
C VAL A 46 18.04 -5.41 -13.72
N PRO A 47 17.05 -5.21 -14.61
CA PRO A 47 17.02 -5.87 -15.92
C PRO A 47 18.32 -5.67 -16.70
N GLY A 48 18.92 -6.76 -17.18
CA GLY A 48 20.16 -6.74 -17.95
C GLY A 48 21.45 -6.60 -17.12
N ALA A 49 21.35 -6.47 -15.78
CA ALA A 49 22.51 -6.41 -14.93
C ALA A 49 23.30 -7.74 -14.94
N THR A 50 24.62 -7.64 -15.13
CA THR A 50 25.55 -8.76 -15.10
C THR A 50 26.25 -8.90 -13.76
N GLY A 51 26.10 -7.94 -12.86
CA GLY A 51 26.47 -8.08 -11.46
C GLY A 51 26.18 -6.86 -10.59
N TYR A 52 26.57 -6.94 -9.33
CA TYR A 52 26.34 -5.92 -8.30
C TYR A 52 27.59 -5.68 -7.46
N THR A 53 27.74 -4.46 -6.97
CA THR A 53 28.78 -4.08 -6.00
C THR A 53 28.11 -3.50 -4.76
N LEU A 54 28.39 -4.06 -3.59
CA LEU A 54 27.95 -3.53 -2.30
C LEU A 54 29.07 -2.67 -1.71
N SER A 55 28.77 -1.42 -1.38
CA SER A 55 29.68 -0.50 -0.72
C SER A 55 29.17 -0.16 0.67
N TYR A 56 30.04 -0.17 1.68
CA TYR A 56 29.69 0.16 3.06
C TYR A 56 30.78 0.92 3.80
N VAL A 57 30.37 1.68 4.81
CA VAL A 57 31.26 2.50 5.66
C VAL A 57 30.78 2.49 7.12
N PRO A 58 31.67 2.39 8.12
CA PRO A 58 31.28 2.45 9.54
C PRO A 58 30.62 3.80 9.90
N THR A 59 29.54 3.78 10.67
CA THR A 59 28.88 5.02 11.13
C THR A 59 29.77 5.85 12.06
N SER A 60 30.71 5.21 12.77
CA SER A 60 31.67 5.87 13.65
C SER A 60 32.74 6.67 12.93
N SER A 61 32.93 6.46 11.62
CA SER A 61 33.92 7.17 10.80
C SER A 61 33.49 7.19 9.33
N PRO A 62 32.55 8.08 8.96
CA PRO A 62 32.00 8.17 7.61
C PRO A 62 32.94 8.93 6.66
N ASP A 63 34.23 8.60 6.69
CA ASP A 63 35.20 9.12 5.72
C ASP A 63 34.99 8.43 4.37
N PRO A 64 34.79 9.15 3.25
CA PRO A 64 34.74 8.53 1.93
C PRO A 64 35.95 7.63 1.62
N ALA A 65 37.12 7.89 2.24
CA ALA A 65 38.31 7.05 2.10
C ALA A 65 38.21 5.69 2.81
N SER A 66 37.25 5.50 3.74
CA SER A 66 37.03 4.25 4.47
C SER A 66 35.91 3.38 3.88
N ILE A 67 35.34 3.77 2.73
CA ILE A 67 34.34 2.97 2.01
C ILE A 67 34.98 1.67 1.53
N VAL A 68 34.45 0.55 2.02
CA VAL A 68 34.78 -0.80 1.56
C VAL A 68 33.78 -1.21 0.48
N SER A 69 34.27 -1.77 -0.62
CA SER A 69 33.41 -2.30 -1.69
C SER A 69 33.64 -3.78 -1.92
N VAL A 70 32.56 -4.54 -2.04
CA VAL A 70 32.53 -5.98 -2.24
C VAL A 70 31.84 -6.28 -3.55
N ASP A 71 32.49 -7.04 -4.43
CA ASP A 71 31.85 -7.56 -5.63
C ASP A 71 30.90 -8.69 -5.23
N MET A 72 29.60 -8.46 -5.41
CA MET A 72 28.55 -9.43 -5.09
C MET A 72 28.30 -10.41 -6.24
N GLY A 73 28.94 -10.22 -7.40
CA GLY A 73 28.60 -10.97 -8.61
C GLY A 73 27.11 -10.82 -8.92
N THR A 74 26.41 -11.93 -9.13
CA THR A 74 24.95 -11.94 -9.35
C THR A 74 24.14 -12.12 -8.07
N GLN A 75 24.78 -12.17 -6.90
CA GLN A 75 24.07 -12.25 -5.61
C GLN A 75 23.26 -10.97 -5.39
N ARG A 76 22.09 -11.14 -4.76
CA ARG A 76 21.14 -10.05 -4.48
C ARG A 76 20.79 -9.89 -3.01
N SER A 77 21.51 -10.59 -2.14
CA SER A 77 21.31 -10.54 -0.71
C SER A 77 22.61 -10.80 0.04
N LEU A 78 22.71 -10.26 1.26
CA LEU A 78 23.78 -10.53 2.20
C LEU A 78 23.19 -10.49 3.62
N SER A 79 23.50 -11.47 4.44
CA SER A 79 23.09 -11.48 5.84
C SER A 79 24.24 -11.88 6.76
N GLY A 80 24.10 -11.52 8.03
CA GLY A 80 25.09 -11.83 9.04
C GLY A 80 24.74 -11.26 10.41
N GLU A 81 25.62 -11.51 11.35
CA GLU A 81 25.57 -10.90 12.69
C GLU A 81 26.65 -9.82 12.77
N LEU A 82 26.32 -8.75 13.50
CA LEU A 82 27.27 -7.68 13.82
C LEU A 82 27.59 -7.70 15.32
N PRO A 83 28.82 -7.36 15.72
CA PRO A 83 29.13 -7.12 17.12
C PRO A 83 28.18 -6.08 17.72
N ALA A 84 27.85 -6.21 19.00
CA ALA A 84 26.98 -5.26 19.69
C ALA A 84 27.50 -3.81 19.53
N GLY A 85 26.61 -2.91 19.12
CA GLY A 85 26.93 -1.49 18.87
C GLY A 85 27.65 -1.20 17.55
N ALA A 86 27.94 -2.21 16.71
CA ALA A 86 28.46 -1.97 15.36
C ALA A 86 27.32 -1.58 14.41
N ALA A 87 27.56 -0.53 13.62
CA ALA A 87 26.64 -0.09 12.58
C ALA A 87 27.39 0.48 11.37
N PHE A 88 26.80 0.32 10.18
CA PHE A 88 27.37 0.74 8.90
C PHE A 88 26.31 1.42 8.04
N TYR A 89 26.73 2.37 7.21
CA TYR A 89 25.94 2.80 6.06
C TYR A 89 26.28 1.91 4.88
N ALA A 90 25.28 1.45 4.13
CA ALA A 90 25.46 0.60 2.95
C ALA A 90 24.67 1.10 1.74
N ALA A 91 25.22 0.90 0.54
CA ALA A 91 24.57 1.17 -0.74
C ALA A 91 25.05 0.16 -1.81
N VAL A 92 24.23 -0.09 -2.83
CA VAL A 92 24.53 -1.05 -3.91
C VAL A 92 24.50 -0.35 -5.26
N GLN A 93 25.37 -0.78 -6.18
CA GLN A 93 25.33 -0.42 -7.60
C GLN A 93 25.13 -1.67 -8.46
N ALA A 94 24.39 -1.53 -9.56
CA ALA A 94 24.30 -2.53 -10.62
C ALA A 94 25.33 -2.25 -11.71
N ARG A 95 25.81 -3.29 -12.38
CA ARG A 95 26.65 -3.19 -13.58
C ARG A 95 26.11 -4.04 -14.70
N ASP A 96 26.27 -3.57 -15.93
CA ASP A 96 25.97 -4.31 -17.15
C ASP A 96 27.04 -4.02 -18.22
N ASN A 97 26.76 -4.35 -19.49
CA ASN A 97 27.69 -4.10 -20.60
C ASN A 97 27.81 -2.60 -20.98
N THR A 98 26.96 -1.74 -20.43
CA THR A 98 26.87 -0.30 -20.73
C THR A 98 27.57 0.56 -19.66
N GLY A 99 27.67 0.06 -18.42
CA GLY A 99 28.38 0.72 -17.35
C GLY A 99 27.93 0.29 -15.95
N VAL A 100 28.05 1.22 -15.00
CA VAL A 100 27.64 1.05 -13.60
C VAL A 100 26.55 2.09 -13.30
N SER A 101 25.53 1.69 -12.55
CA SER A 101 24.44 2.58 -12.12
C SER A 101 24.92 3.65 -11.14
N GLN A 102 24.09 4.63 -10.84
CA GLN A 102 24.23 5.39 -9.59
C GLN A 102 24.06 4.46 -8.37
N TYR A 103 24.47 4.91 -7.18
CA TYR A 103 24.17 4.21 -5.94
C TYR A 103 22.66 4.09 -5.71
N SER A 104 22.26 3.00 -5.08
CA SER A 104 20.94 2.85 -4.46
C SER A 104 20.69 3.93 -3.40
N ASN A 105 19.50 3.88 -2.80
CA ASN A 105 19.30 4.46 -1.48
C ASN A 105 20.35 3.92 -0.46
N VAL A 106 20.72 4.76 0.50
CA VAL A 106 21.63 4.38 1.60
C VAL A 106 20.80 3.84 2.75
N VAL A 107 21.25 2.74 3.35
CA VAL A 107 20.60 2.11 4.51
C VAL A 107 21.56 2.03 5.69
N LEU A 108 21.00 2.09 6.91
CA LEU A 108 21.72 1.78 8.15
C LEU A 108 21.64 0.28 8.43
N VAL A 109 22.78 -0.37 8.61
CA VAL A 109 22.93 -1.81 8.89
C VAL A 109 23.51 -2.00 10.29
N GLY A 110 22.83 -2.75 11.15
CA GLY A 110 23.29 -3.06 12.51
C GLY A 110 22.39 -2.54 13.62
N ASP A 111 22.95 -2.39 14.82
CA ASP A 111 22.18 -1.91 15.99
C ASP A 111 21.80 -0.44 15.77
N ASP A 112 20.51 -0.19 15.56
CA ASP A 112 19.96 1.16 15.42
C ASP A 112 19.73 1.86 16.78
N GLY A 113 20.14 1.21 17.87
CA GLY A 113 20.04 1.75 19.22
C GLY A 113 18.64 1.66 19.83
N THR A 114 17.72 0.91 19.21
CA THR A 114 16.31 0.81 19.66
C THR A 114 15.87 -0.64 19.90
N ILE A 115 14.76 -0.81 20.61
CA ILE A 115 14.09 -2.10 20.84
C ILE A 115 12.62 -1.96 20.44
N LEU A 116 12.12 -2.85 19.59
CA LEU A 116 10.70 -2.91 19.25
C LEU A 116 9.86 -3.34 20.47
N LYS A 117 8.79 -2.61 20.77
CA LYS A 117 7.89 -2.86 21.92
C LYS A 117 6.49 -3.26 21.50
N GLN A 118 5.99 -2.72 20.40
CA GLN A 118 4.69 -3.07 19.84
C GLN A 118 4.70 -2.78 18.34
N ILE A 119 3.92 -3.56 17.58
CA ILE A 119 3.66 -3.33 16.16
C ILE A 119 2.15 -3.37 15.88
N ILE A 120 1.66 -2.39 15.11
CA ILE A 120 0.30 -2.31 14.60
C ILE A 120 0.35 -2.35 13.08
N VAL A 121 -0.20 -3.41 12.49
CA VAL A 121 -0.36 -3.58 11.04
C VAL A 121 -1.79 -3.20 10.68
N PHE A 122 -1.98 -2.01 10.10
CA PHE A 122 -3.26 -1.52 9.59
C PHE A 122 -3.29 -1.68 8.07
N GLY A 123 -3.90 -2.78 7.59
CA GLY A 123 -3.70 -3.30 6.25
C GLY A 123 -4.98 -3.52 5.45
N ARG A 124 -4.83 -3.50 4.13
CA ARG A 124 -5.87 -3.89 3.17
C ARG A 124 -6.04 -5.41 3.15
N HIS A 125 -7.25 -5.90 2.89
CA HIS A 125 -7.47 -7.28 2.47
C HIS A 125 -6.59 -7.69 1.26
N SER A 126 -6.36 -8.99 1.08
CA SER A 126 -5.60 -9.52 -0.06
C SER A 126 -6.45 -9.66 -1.34
N ILE A 127 -6.00 -10.47 -2.29
CA ILE A 127 -6.57 -10.62 -3.64
C ILE A 127 -8.02 -11.13 -3.55
N ARG A 128 -8.94 -10.42 -4.19
CA ARG A 128 -10.38 -10.73 -4.21
C ARG A 128 -10.92 -10.81 -5.64
N ALA A 129 -12.07 -11.47 -5.78
CA ALA A 129 -12.91 -11.30 -6.96
C ALA A 129 -13.48 -9.85 -7.03
N PRO A 130 -13.99 -9.41 -8.19
CA PRO A 130 -14.61 -8.09 -8.37
C PRO A 130 -15.75 -7.86 -7.39
N THR A 131 -15.94 -6.62 -6.94
CA THR A 131 -17.11 -6.21 -6.14
C THR A 131 -18.34 -5.88 -7.00
N SER A 132 -18.15 -5.70 -8.30
CA SER A 132 -19.20 -5.51 -9.30
C SER A 132 -19.75 -6.85 -9.79
N ASP A 133 -21.05 -6.91 -10.07
CA ASP A 133 -21.66 -8.12 -10.64
C ASP A 133 -21.14 -8.35 -12.07
N PRO A 134 -20.99 -9.61 -12.53
CA PRO A 134 -20.56 -9.89 -13.90
C PRO A 134 -21.40 -9.19 -14.97
N SER A 135 -22.72 -9.06 -14.75
CA SER A 135 -23.62 -8.34 -15.65
C SER A 135 -23.39 -6.82 -15.67
N GLY A 136 -22.88 -6.25 -14.57
CA GLY A 136 -22.50 -4.83 -14.51
C GLY A 136 -21.19 -4.59 -15.28
N LEU A 137 -20.18 -5.44 -15.03
CA LEU A 137 -18.92 -5.39 -15.76
C LEU A 137 -19.11 -5.58 -17.27
N ALA A 138 -19.96 -6.54 -17.67
CA ALA A 138 -20.28 -6.82 -19.07
C ALA A 138 -20.84 -5.61 -19.85
N GLN A 139 -21.30 -4.54 -19.17
CA GLN A 139 -21.76 -3.31 -19.83
C GLN A 139 -20.62 -2.40 -20.29
N PHE A 140 -19.41 -2.57 -19.74
CA PHE A 140 -18.30 -1.64 -19.92
C PHE A 140 -17.31 -2.02 -21.02
N ALA A 141 -17.33 -3.26 -21.53
CA ALA A 141 -16.35 -3.74 -22.51
C ALA A 141 -17.00 -4.51 -23.66
N ALA A 142 -16.36 -4.47 -24.83
CA ALA A 142 -16.83 -5.15 -26.04
C ALA A 142 -16.75 -6.69 -25.95
N ASP A 143 -15.90 -7.21 -25.07
CA ASP A 143 -15.68 -8.64 -24.86
C ASP A 143 -16.22 -9.08 -23.49
N PRO A 144 -16.60 -10.36 -23.32
CA PRO A 144 -16.94 -10.90 -22.01
C PRO A 144 -15.79 -10.64 -21.02
N TYR A 145 -16.12 -10.14 -19.83
CA TYR A 145 -15.13 -9.89 -18.79
C TYR A 145 -14.45 -11.19 -18.34
N PRO A 146 -13.12 -11.20 -18.16
CA PRO A 146 -12.42 -12.35 -17.58
C PRO A 146 -12.93 -12.60 -16.15
N ASP A 147 -13.44 -13.80 -15.93
CA ASP A 147 -14.18 -14.17 -14.71
C ASP A 147 -13.29 -14.90 -13.68
N PHE A 148 -13.56 -14.67 -12.39
CA PHE A 148 -12.93 -15.38 -11.27
C PHE A 148 -13.73 -16.63 -10.96
N VAL A 149 -13.57 -17.64 -11.82
CA VAL A 149 -14.38 -18.86 -11.81
C VAL A 149 -14.42 -19.51 -10.43
N GLY A 150 -15.64 -19.67 -9.89
CA GLY A 150 -15.87 -20.34 -8.61
C GLY A 150 -15.58 -19.49 -7.37
N VAL A 151 -15.31 -18.18 -7.52
CA VAL A 151 -15.15 -17.25 -6.39
C VAL A 151 -16.32 -16.27 -6.38
N PRO A 152 -17.10 -16.17 -5.29
CA PRO A 152 -18.19 -15.20 -5.23
C PRO A 152 -17.71 -13.76 -5.33
N LYS A 153 -18.64 -12.90 -5.74
CA LYS A 153 -18.43 -11.45 -5.82
C LYS A 153 -17.83 -10.89 -4.52
N GLY A 154 -16.72 -10.19 -4.66
CA GLY A 154 -16.04 -9.50 -3.56
C GLY A 154 -15.41 -10.42 -2.52
N TYR A 155 -15.41 -11.74 -2.71
CA TYR A 155 -14.77 -12.69 -1.79
C TYR A 155 -13.28 -12.80 -2.07
N LEU A 156 -12.52 -13.13 -1.03
CA LEU A 156 -11.09 -13.39 -1.14
C LEU A 156 -10.83 -14.66 -1.97
N THR A 157 -9.92 -14.57 -2.94
CA THR A 157 -9.59 -15.73 -3.79
C THR A 157 -8.74 -16.76 -3.02
N PRO A 158 -8.68 -18.02 -3.49
CA PRO A 158 -7.75 -19.01 -2.94
C PRO A 158 -6.29 -18.58 -2.97
N ARG A 159 -5.85 -17.80 -3.97
CA ARG A 159 -4.48 -17.26 -3.99
C ARG A 159 -4.34 -16.05 -3.07
N GLY A 160 -5.38 -15.21 -2.93
CA GLY A 160 -5.40 -14.13 -1.94
C GLY A 160 -5.20 -14.64 -0.52
N ARG A 161 -5.79 -15.79 -0.17
CA ARG A 161 -5.53 -16.50 1.09
C ARG A 161 -4.05 -16.87 1.25
N GLN A 162 -3.44 -17.46 0.22
CA GLN A 162 -2.03 -17.85 0.25
C GLN A 162 -1.10 -16.64 0.36
N ALA A 163 -1.36 -15.58 -0.40
CA ALA A 163 -0.60 -14.34 -0.33
C ALA A 163 -0.66 -13.72 1.08
N ALA A 164 -1.84 -13.68 1.70
CA ALA A 164 -1.99 -13.22 3.08
C ALA A 164 -1.15 -14.04 4.07
N SER A 165 -1.14 -15.38 3.95
CA SER A 165 -0.30 -16.25 4.78
C SER A 165 1.19 -16.08 4.54
N LEU A 166 1.63 -15.80 3.31
CA LEU A 166 3.02 -15.49 3.01
C LEU A 166 3.45 -14.19 3.67
N LEU A 167 2.60 -13.15 3.64
CA LEU A 167 2.89 -11.90 4.32
C LEU A 167 2.95 -12.09 5.85
N GLY A 168 2.03 -12.85 6.42
CA GLY A 168 2.08 -13.24 7.84
C GLY A 168 3.36 -13.99 8.22
N SER A 169 3.82 -14.90 7.35
CA SER A 169 5.07 -15.65 7.54
C SER A 169 6.30 -14.74 7.54
N TYR A 170 6.34 -13.73 6.66
CA TYR A 170 7.39 -12.71 6.70
C TYR A 170 7.38 -11.94 8.02
N PHE A 171 6.20 -11.52 8.50
CA PHE A 171 6.11 -10.82 9.79
C PHE A 171 6.52 -11.72 10.95
N ARG A 172 6.31 -13.04 10.89
CA ARG A 172 6.86 -13.97 11.87
C ARG A 172 8.37 -13.87 11.92
N ASP A 173 9.04 -14.05 10.79
CA ASP A 173 10.50 -14.01 10.71
C ASP A 173 11.05 -12.65 11.15
N TYR A 174 10.41 -11.58 10.70
CA TYR A 174 10.77 -10.21 11.07
C TYR A 174 10.70 -9.99 12.58
N LEU A 175 9.58 -10.36 13.20
CA LEU A 175 9.36 -10.10 14.62
C LEU A 175 10.15 -11.05 15.54
N LEU A 176 10.53 -12.23 15.06
CA LEU A 176 11.54 -13.08 15.72
C LEU A 176 12.92 -12.44 15.66
N ASN A 177 13.30 -11.85 14.53
CA ASN A 177 14.58 -11.16 14.37
C ASN A 177 14.66 -9.88 15.21
N GLU A 178 13.57 -9.11 15.30
CA GLU A 178 13.44 -7.97 16.21
C GLU A 178 13.36 -8.39 17.69
N GLY A 179 13.11 -9.68 17.97
CA GLY A 179 12.96 -10.23 19.31
C GLY A 179 11.66 -9.86 20.02
N LEU A 180 10.66 -9.37 19.27
CA LEU A 180 9.32 -9.11 19.78
C LEU A 180 8.55 -10.42 20.04
N LEU A 181 8.70 -11.37 19.11
CA LEU A 181 8.18 -12.73 19.27
C LEU A 181 9.16 -13.62 20.05
N THR A 182 8.59 -14.54 20.82
CA THR A 182 9.35 -15.53 21.59
C THR A 182 9.69 -16.76 20.75
N GLY A 183 8.88 -17.06 19.72
CA GLY A 183 8.96 -18.28 18.93
C GLY A 183 7.90 -19.31 19.30
N ASP A 184 7.32 -19.20 20.50
CA ASP A 184 6.23 -20.05 20.95
C ASP A 184 4.88 -19.49 20.47
N ALA A 185 4.23 -20.22 19.56
CA ALA A 185 3.03 -19.74 18.87
C ALA A 185 1.86 -19.43 19.82
N GLN A 186 1.72 -20.15 20.93
CA GLN A 186 0.62 -19.92 21.89
C GLN A 186 0.87 -18.66 22.72
N THR A 187 2.07 -18.52 23.27
CA THR A 187 2.49 -17.32 24.02
C THR A 187 2.44 -16.07 23.16
N ASP A 188 2.91 -16.19 21.92
CA ASP A 188 2.94 -15.07 20.98
C ASP A 188 1.51 -14.70 20.54
N LEU A 189 0.64 -15.69 20.27
CA LEU A 189 -0.77 -15.44 19.94
C LEU A 189 -1.54 -14.83 21.11
N SER A 190 -1.30 -15.26 22.36
CA SER A 190 -1.97 -14.66 23.52
C SER A 190 -1.58 -13.21 23.78
N ARG A 191 -0.53 -12.71 23.11
CA ARG A 191 -0.07 -11.32 23.13
C ARG A 191 -0.34 -10.63 21.80
N SER A 192 -1.33 -11.11 21.05
CA SER A 192 -1.69 -10.61 19.74
C SER A 192 -3.19 -10.34 19.62
N TYR A 193 -3.54 -9.31 18.87
CA TYR A 193 -4.92 -8.93 18.62
C TYR A 193 -5.20 -8.83 17.12
N PHE A 194 -6.31 -9.41 16.68
CA PHE A 194 -6.73 -9.39 15.28
C PHE A 194 -8.13 -8.78 15.17
N ARG A 195 -8.28 -7.72 14.37
CA ARG A 195 -9.58 -7.11 14.05
C ARG A 195 -9.76 -7.03 12.54
N ALA A 196 -10.98 -7.23 12.08
CA ALA A 196 -11.32 -7.10 10.67
C ALA A 196 -12.58 -6.26 10.45
N GLU A 197 -12.57 -5.47 9.38
CA GLU A 197 -13.79 -4.87 8.83
C GLU A 197 -14.84 -5.97 8.59
N PRO A 198 -16.14 -5.72 8.80
CA PRO A 198 -17.21 -6.74 8.82
C PRO A 198 -17.62 -7.22 7.41
N ILE A 199 -16.63 -7.67 6.63
CA ILE A 199 -16.79 -8.29 5.33
C ILE A 199 -15.94 -9.56 5.24
N GLN A 200 -16.31 -10.47 4.32
CA GLN A 200 -15.66 -11.79 4.20
C GLN A 200 -14.15 -11.66 3.94
N ARG A 201 -13.76 -10.82 2.98
CA ARG A 201 -12.38 -10.76 2.49
C ARG A 201 -11.37 -10.24 3.52
N THR A 202 -11.78 -9.33 4.40
CA THR A 202 -10.94 -8.78 5.48
C THR A 202 -10.81 -9.78 6.61
N ASN A 203 -11.90 -10.43 7.01
CA ASN A 203 -11.91 -11.49 8.02
C ASN A 203 -11.01 -12.66 7.62
N ILE A 204 -11.17 -13.17 6.39
CA ILE A 204 -10.33 -14.27 5.90
C ILE A 204 -8.88 -13.81 5.71
N THR A 205 -8.62 -12.57 5.27
CA THR A 205 -7.24 -12.06 5.19
C THR A 205 -6.59 -11.99 6.58
N ALA A 206 -7.28 -11.48 7.60
CA ALA A 206 -6.77 -11.41 8.97
C ALA A 206 -6.46 -12.81 9.53
N ALA A 207 -7.37 -13.77 9.33
CA ALA A 207 -7.17 -15.15 9.73
C ALA A 207 -5.94 -15.76 9.03
N LYS A 208 -5.82 -15.60 7.70
CA LYS A 208 -4.73 -16.18 6.93
C LYS A 208 -3.38 -15.52 7.19
N PHE A 209 -3.35 -14.21 7.41
CA PHE A 209 -2.17 -13.51 7.90
C PHE A 209 -1.75 -14.07 9.25
N GLY A 210 -2.67 -14.18 10.20
CA GLY A 210 -2.38 -14.74 11.53
C GLY A 210 -1.90 -16.20 11.48
N GLU A 211 -2.46 -17.04 10.60
CA GLU A 211 -2.00 -18.43 10.40
C GLU A 211 -0.55 -18.50 9.91
N GLY A 212 -0.14 -17.56 9.05
CA GLY A 212 1.26 -17.42 8.63
C GLY A 212 2.17 -16.92 9.76
N LEU A 213 1.66 -15.99 10.57
CA LEU A 213 2.37 -15.41 11.71
C LEU A 213 2.58 -16.44 12.84
N PHE A 214 1.56 -17.28 13.09
CA PHE A 214 1.50 -18.30 14.13
C PHE A 214 1.13 -19.67 13.53
N PRO A 215 2.10 -20.40 12.94
CA PRO A 215 1.84 -21.66 12.27
C PRO A 215 1.10 -22.67 13.16
N GLY A 216 0.00 -23.21 12.63
CA GLY A 216 -0.84 -24.21 13.31
C GLY A 216 -1.83 -23.65 14.33
N ALA A 217 -1.87 -22.32 14.52
CA ALA A 217 -2.83 -21.69 15.42
C ALA A 217 -4.17 -21.38 14.72
N THR A 218 -5.25 -21.42 15.50
CA THR A 218 -6.56 -20.85 15.09
C THR A 218 -6.61 -19.40 15.55
N ILE A 219 -6.84 -18.47 14.62
CA ILE A 219 -6.72 -17.03 14.88
C ILE A 219 -8.07 -16.44 15.33
N PRO A 220 -8.14 -15.82 16.52
CA PRO A 220 -9.35 -15.16 16.99
C PRO A 220 -9.49 -13.79 16.32
N VAL A 221 -10.22 -13.76 15.20
CA VAL A 221 -10.50 -12.50 14.48
C VAL A 221 -11.73 -11.83 15.07
N HIS A 222 -11.54 -10.64 15.62
CA HIS A 222 -12.60 -9.78 16.15
C HIS A 222 -13.24 -9.00 15.00
N SER A 223 -14.56 -9.13 14.84
CA SER A 223 -15.28 -8.41 13.78
C SER A 223 -16.74 -8.27 14.16
N TYR A 224 -17.38 -7.19 13.73
CA TYR A 224 -18.83 -7.09 13.80
C TYR A 224 -19.47 -8.09 12.82
N ARG A 225 -20.78 -8.23 12.92
CA ARG A 225 -21.51 -9.19 12.10
C ARG A 225 -21.36 -8.86 10.60
N ILE A 226 -20.87 -9.84 9.84
CA ILE A 226 -20.80 -9.76 8.38
C ILE A 226 -22.18 -9.96 7.73
N ALA A 227 -22.33 -9.52 6.48
CA ALA A 227 -23.55 -9.77 5.72
C ALA A 227 -23.71 -11.27 5.39
N ASP A 228 -24.94 -11.79 5.47
CA ASP A 228 -25.28 -13.21 5.24
C ASP A 228 -26.30 -13.42 4.09
N GLY A 229 -26.49 -12.40 3.25
CA GLY A 229 -27.46 -12.39 2.15
C GLY A 229 -28.89 -12.02 2.58
N THR A 230 -29.21 -12.07 3.87
CA THR A 230 -30.52 -11.64 4.42
C THR A 230 -30.41 -10.44 5.33
N THR A 231 -29.28 -10.30 6.02
CA THR A 231 -29.00 -9.24 6.97
C THR A 231 -27.77 -8.44 6.47
N PRO A 232 -27.85 -7.10 6.32
CA PRO A 232 -26.69 -6.27 5.94
C PRO A 232 -25.57 -6.38 6.96
N ALA A 233 -24.31 -6.13 6.61
CA ALA A 233 -23.23 -6.09 7.61
C ALA A 233 -23.51 -5.01 8.67
N GLU A 234 -23.11 -5.25 9.91
CA GLU A 234 -23.07 -4.22 10.94
C GLU A 234 -21.80 -3.38 10.74
N PRO A 235 -21.88 -2.05 10.59
CA PRO A 235 -20.70 -1.22 10.34
C PRO A 235 -19.77 -1.17 11.55
N ASP A 236 -18.47 -1.23 11.31
CA ASP A 236 -17.46 -1.05 12.36
C ASP A 236 -17.11 0.44 12.50
N PRO A 237 -17.35 1.08 13.65
CA PRO A 237 -17.05 2.50 13.86
C PRO A 237 -15.59 2.90 13.64
N VAL A 238 -14.65 1.96 13.76
CA VAL A 238 -13.23 2.23 13.53
C VAL A 238 -12.95 2.46 12.05
N PHE A 239 -13.58 1.68 11.18
CA PHE A 239 -13.38 1.80 9.74
C PHE A 239 -14.37 2.80 9.13
N ASP A 240 -15.66 2.62 9.41
CA ASP A 240 -16.74 3.42 8.83
C ASP A 240 -17.53 4.20 9.89
N PRO A 241 -16.94 5.26 10.48
CA PRO A 241 -17.61 6.03 11.53
C PRO A 241 -18.88 6.74 11.02
N ILE A 242 -18.98 7.00 9.70
CA ILE A 242 -20.17 7.62 9.10
C ILE A 242 -21.33 6.61 9.09
N LEU A 243 -21.12 5.42 8.52
CA LEU A 243 -22.18 4.41 8.44
C LEU A 243 -22.57 3.88 9.83
N ALA A 244 -21.61 3.85 10.76
CA ALA A 244 -21.84 3.50 12.16
C ALA A 244 -22.54 4.61 12.97
N ASN A 245 -22.77 5.79 12.40
CA ASN A 245 -23.35 6.97 13.07
C ASN A 245 -22.51 7.50 14.25
N VAL A 246 -21.20 7.26 14.26
CA VAL A 246 -20.26 7.90 15.19
C VAL A 246 -19.89 9.30 14.71
N ALA A 247 -19.70 9.48 13.39
CA ALA A 247 -19.35 10.75 12.79
C ALA A 247 -20.48 11.26 11.90
N THR A 248 -20.91 12.51 12.12
CA THR A 248 -21.84 13.19 11.22
C THR A 248 -21.06 13.98 10.18
N VAL A 249 -21.29 13.67 8.90
CA VAL A 249 -20.68 14.37 7.77
C VAL A 249 -21.64 15.40 7.16
N ASP A 250 -21.10 16.51 6.68
CA ASP A 250 -21.77 17.51 5.84
C ASP A 250 -21.29 17.33 4.38
N PRO A 251 -22.09 16.69 3.50
CA PRO A 251 -21.73 16.48 2.11
C PRO A 251 -21.52 17.78 1.31
N VAL A 252 -22.16 18.88 1.69
CA VAL A 252 -22.03 20.18 1.01
C VAL A 252 -20.69 20.82 1.33
N ARG A 253 -20.28 20.77 2.60
CA ARG A 253 -18.92 21.18 3.00
C ARG A 253 -17.87 20.31 2.31
N ALA A 254 -18.03 18.99 2.35
CA ALA A 254 -17.12 18.06 1.69
C ALA A 254 -16.97 18.38 0.20
N LEU A 255 -18.09 18.58 -0.50
CA LEU A 255 -18.08 18.99 -1.90
C LEU A 255 -17.36 20.31 -2.13
N THR A 256 -17.57 21.30 -1.26
CA THR A 256 -16.94 22.62 -1.39
C THR A 256 -15.42 22.52 -1.33
N GLU A 257 -14.88 21.72 -0.39
CA GLU A 257 -13.43 21.50 -0.29
C GLU A 257 -12.88 20.73 -1.49
N VAL A 258 -13.57 19.67 -1.93
CA VAL A 258 -13.18 18.91 -3.13
C VAL A 258 -13.17 19.79 -4.37
N GLN A 259 -14.20 20.60 -4.58
CA GLN A 259 -14.27 21.52 -5.73
C GLN A 259 -13.24 22.65 -5.65
N GLY A 260 -12.79 23.01 -4.44
CA GLY A 260 -11.67 23.95 -4.25
C GLY A 260 -10.34 23.42 -4.78
N VAL A 261 -10.13 22.09 -4.77
CA VAL A 261 -8.90 21.44 -5.25
C VAL A 261 -9.02 20.96 -6.70
N PHE A 262 -10.14 20.33 -7.04
CA PHE A 262 -10.32 19.63 -8.32
C PHE A 262 -11.32 20.31 -9.28
N GLY A 263 -11.88 21.46 -8.89
CA GLY A 263 -12.97 22.09 -9.63
C GLY A 263 -14.21 21.21 -9.66
N THR A 264 -15.07 21.39 -10.67
CA THR A 264 -16.32 20.60 -10.79
C THR A 264 -16.12 19.19 -11.35
N GLY A 265 -14.87 18.76 -11.58
CA GLY A 265 -14.50 17.48 -12.20
C GLY A 265 -14.35 17.51 -13.72
N THR A 266 -14.80 18.58 -14.40
CA THR A 266 -14.74 18.68 -15.87
C THR A 266 -13.32 18.71 -16.42
N ALA A 267 -12.35 19.26 -15.67
CA ALA A 267 -10.94 19.29 -16.06
C ALA A 267 -10.24 17.94 -15.87
N THR A 268 -10.80 17.03 -15.07
CA THR A 268 -10.22 15.72 -14.75
C THR A 268 -10.01 14.88 -16.00
N ALA A 269 -10.98 14.89 -16.93
CA ALA A 269 -10.87 14.11 -18.17
C ALA A 269 -9.67 14.54 -19.02
N SER A 270 -9.38 15.84 -19.07
CA SER A 270 -8.20 16.36 -19.77
C SER A 270 -6.89 16.00 -19.04
N ALA A 271 -6.88 16.15 -17.71
CA ALA A 271 -5.70 15.91 -16.87
C ALA A 271 -5.27 14.43 -16.86
N TYR A 272 -6.21 13.51 -17.02
CA TYR A 272 -5.99 12.05 -17.06
C TYR A 272 -6.25 11.43 -18.44
N SER A 273 -6.17 12.25 -19.50
CA SER A 273 -6.48 11.81 -20.87
C SER A 273 -5.62 10.62 -21.35
N GLY A 274 -4.38 10.50 -20.84
CA GLY A 274 -3.51 9.35 -21.12
C GLY A 274 -4.06 8.05 -20.54
N GLU A 275 -4.42 8.05 -19.25
CA GLU A 275 -5.02 6.91 -18.56
C GLU A 275 -6.39 6.56 -19.16
N LEU A 276 -7.22 7.57 -19.45
CA LEU A 276 -8.54 7.34 -20.07
C LEU A 276 -8.42 6.74 -21.47
N SER A 277 -7.45 7.20 -22.27
CA SER A 277 -7.19 6.61 -23.60
C SER A 277 -6.68 5.17 -23.48
N LEU A 278 -5.82 4.89 -22.52
CA LEU A 278 -5.34 3.55 -22.23
C LEU A 278 -6.51 2.63 -21.86
N ILE A 279 -7.35 3.03 -20.91
CA ILE A 279 -8.51 2.26 -20.44
C ILE A 279 -9.51 2.04 -21.58
N ARG A 280 -9.81 3.09 -22.37
CA ARG A 280 -10.71 2.97 -23.52
C ARG A 280 -10.23 1.93 -24.52
N ASN A 281 -8.95 1.92 -24.86
CA ASN A 281 -8.38 0.97 -25.81
C ASN A 281 -8.38 -0.48 -25.31
N VAL A 282 -8.36 -0.67 -23.98
CA VAL A 282 -8.47 -1.99 -23.34
C VAL A 282 -9.92 -2.51 -23.41
N LEU A 283 -10.88 -1.67 -23.03
CA LEU A 283 -12.30 -2.02 -23.00
C LEU A 283 -12.90 -2.16 -24.41
N TYR A 284 -12.42 -1.33 -25.36
CA TYR A 284 -12.88 -1.27 -26.74
C TYR A 284 -11.67 -1.28 -27.70
N PRO A 285 -11.10 -2.46 -28.04
CA PRO A 285 -9.96 -2.58 -28.95
C PRO A 285 -10.31 -2.10 -30.38
N PRO A 286 -9.30 -1.89 -31.25
CA PRO A 286 -9.52 -1.41 -32.61
C PRO A 286 -10.59 -2.20 -33.37
N GLY A 287 -11.56 -1.49 -33.94
CA GLY A 287 -12.70 -2.10 -34.66
C GLY A 287 -13.93 -2.36 -33.80
N THR A 288 -13.86 -2.14 -32.47
CA THR A 288 -15.01 -2.20 -31.56
C THR A 288 -15.42 -0.80 -31.10
N GLN A 289 -16.70 -0.62 -30.76
CA GLN A 289 -17.26 0.60 -30.15
C GLN A 289 -18.48 0.22 -29.29
N PRO A 290 -18.85 1.04 -28.29
CA PRO A 290 -20.08 0.84 -27.53
C PRO A 290 -21.29 0.90 -28.46
N THR A 291 -22.15 -0.10 -28.40
CA THR A 291 -23.41 -0.10 -29.16
C THR A 291 -24.58 -0.44 -28.25
N ASN A 292 -25.70 0.27 -28.45
CA ASN A 292 -26.87 0.07 -27.62
C ASN A 292 -27.50 -1.31 -27.90
N GLY A 293 -27.67 -2.14 -26.87
CA GLY A 293 -28.18 -3.52 -27.01
C GLY A 293 -27.14 -4.57 -27.45
N ALA A 294 -25.84 -4.25 -27.39
CA ALA A 294 -24.80 -5.25 -27.62
C ALA A 294 -24.90 -6.41 -26.63
N LEU A 295 -24.54 -7.62 -27.08
CA LEU A 295 -24.44 -8.80 -26.20
C LEU A 295 -23.41 -8.57 -25.08
N ASN A 296 -22.35 -7.82 -25.38
CA ASN A 296 -21.36 -7.29 -24.42
C ASN A 296 -21.09 -5.82 -24.76
N GLY A 297 -21.00 -4.94 -23.76
CA GLY A 297 -20.51 -3.57 -23.90
C GLY A 297 -21.48 -2.61 -24.55
N SER A 298 -22.19 -1.81 -23.75
CA SER A 298 -23.12 -0.78 -24.23
C SER A 298 -22.80 0.63 -23.74
N VAL A 299 -21.86 0.76 -22.81
CA VAL A 299 -21.44 2.04 -22.22
C VAL A 299 -19.92 2.11 -22.21
N ASP A 300 -19.36 3.18 -22.77
CA ASP A 300 -17.95 3.49 -22.54
C ASP A 300 -17.83 4.31 -21.24
N PRO A 301 -17.28 3.75 -20.16
CA PRO A 301 -17.14 4.48 -18.91
C PRO A 301 -16.21 5.69 -19.06
N THR A 302 -15.24 5.66 -19.98
CA THR A 302 -14.30 6.78 -20.21
C THR A 302 -14.94 7.97 -20.93
N ALA A 303 -16.12 7.79 -21.52
CA ALA A 303 -16.91 8.84 -22.16
C ALA A 303 -17.96 9.45 -21.21
N LEU A 304 -18.17 8.87 -20.02
CA LEU A 304 -19.12 9.40 -19.05
C LEU A 304 -18.58 10.70 -18.43
N PRO A 305 -19.42 11.72 -18.21
CA PRO A 305 -18.98 12.96 -17.59
C PRO A 305 -18.42 12.73 -16.18
N ILE A 306 -17.18 13.14 -15.96
CA ILE A 306 -16.62 13.26 -14.61
C ILE A 306 -17.16 14.56 -14.00
N SER A 307 -17.91 14.44 -12.92
CA SER A 307 -18.54 15.56 -12.24
C SER A 307 -18.65 15.29 -10.77
N PHE A 308 -18.38 16.31 -9.94
CA PHE A 308 -18.40 16.18 -8.50
C PHE A 308 -19.65 16.83 -7.92
N SER A 309 -20.41 16.06 -7.15
CA SER A 309 -21.59 16.52 -6.41
C SER A 309 -21.64 15.86 -5.04
N ALA A 310 -22.39 16.47 -4.12
CA ALA A 310 -22.66 15.88 -2.82
C ALA A 310 -23.49 14.61 -3.01
N SER A 311 -23.09 13.51 -2.35
CA SER A 311 -23.92 12.30 -2.33
C SER A 311 -25.27 12.61 -1.66
N THR A 312 -26.34 12.07 -2.22
CA THR A 312 -27.73 12.24 -1.72
C THR A 312 -28.34 10.93 -1.22
N THR A 313 -27.56 9.85 -1.24
CA THR A 313 -27.94 8.51 -0.81
C THR A 313 -27.42 8.23 0.59
N ILE A 314 -27.41 6.95 0.99
CA ILE A 314 -26.72 6.49 2.20
C ILE A 314 -25.27 6.97 2.14
N LEU A 315 -24.83 7.62 3.22
CA LEU A 315 -23.46 8.10 3.40
C LEU A 315 -22.67 7.07 4.19
N TYR A 316 -21.42 6.89 3.81
CA TYR A 316 -20.46 6.00 4.43
C TYR A 316 -19.06 6.52 4.09
N THR A 317 -18.03 6.01 4.76
CA THR A 317 -16.64 6.42 4.46
C THR A 317 -16.28 6.08 3.00
N GLY A 318 -15.86 7.08 2.24
CA GLY A 318 -15.62 7.01 0.79
C GLY A 318 -16.87 7.30 -0.06
N GLY A 319 -18.08 7.27 0.53
CA GLY A 319 -19.36 7.47 -0.17
C GLY A 319 -19.98 8.86 -0.07
N VAL A 320 -19.21 9.88 0.35
CA VAL A 320 -19.72 11.24 0.62
C VAL A 320 -19.80 12.10 -0.64
N ILE A 321 -18.93 11.84 -1.62
CA ILE A 321 -18.87 12.57 -2.89
C ILE A 321 -19.33 11.66 -4.01
N ASN A 322 -20.29 12.10 -4.80
CA ASN A 322 -20.59 11.46 -6.08
C ASN A 322 -19.59 11.97 -7.12
N VAL A 323 -18.78 11.05 -7.66
CA VAL A 323 -17.69 11.34 -8.61
C VAL A 323 -18.06 11.18 -10.09
N GLY A 324 -19.33 10.89 -10.39
CA GLY A 324 -19.84 10.73 -11.74
C GLY A 324 -19.14 9.62 -12.51
N GLY A 325 -18.73 9.89 -13.75
CA GLY A 325 -18.09 8.90 -14.63
C GLY A 325 -16.82 8.26 -14.06
N LEU A 326 -16.15 8.89 -13.07
CA LEU A 326 -14.95 8.32 -12.44
C LEU A 326 -15.25 7.01 -11.71
N ASP A 327 -16.44 6.87 -11.10
CA ASP A 327 -16.88 5.65 -10.43
C ASP A 327 -17.04 4.48 -11.43
N ALA A 328 -17.66 4.75 -12.58
CA ALA A 328 -17.80 3.76 -13.65
C ALA A 328 -16.45 3.34 -14.24
N ILE A 329 -15.50 4.27 -14.37
CA ILE A 329 -14.14 3.96 -14.83
C ILE A 329 -13.44 3.06 -13.80
N SER A 330 -13.47 3.43 -12.52
CA SER A 330 -12.87 2.62 -11.45
C SER A 330 -13.49 1.23 -11.37
N SER A 331 -14.82 1.14 -11.43
CA SER A 331 -15.56 -0.12 -11.45
C SER A 331 -15.17 -1.02 -12.62
N ALA A 332 -14.95 -0.44 -13.81
CA ALA A 332 -14.57 -1.18 -15.00
C ALA A 332 -13.14 -1.73 -14.94
N THR A 333 -12.23 -1.08 -14.20
CA THR A 333 -10.80 -1.40 -14.21
C THR A 333 -10.25 -2.01 -12.91
N ASP A 334 -10.98 -1.93 -11.79
CA ASP A 334 -10.66 -2.58 -10.52
C ASP A 334 -10.29 -4.07 -10.67
N PRO A 335 -11.00 -4.87 -11.51
CA PRO A 335 -10.65 -6.27 -11.69
C PRO A 335 -9.24 -6.54 -12.23
N PHE A 336 -8.66 -5.63 -13.02
CA PHE A 336 -7.44 -5.93 -13.79
C PHE A 336 -6.21 -6.18 -12.89
N VAL A 337 -6.07 -5.40 -11.81
CA VAL A 337 -5.01 -5.63 -10.82
C VAL A 337 -5.20 -6.98 -10.12
N MET A 338 -6.46 -7.31 -9.80
CA MET A 338 -6.78 -8.59 -9.17
C MET A 338 -6.50 -9.76 -10.11
N GLN A 339 -6.84 -9.66 -11.40
CA GLN A 339 -6.57 -10.71 -12.41
C GLN A 339 -5.08 -11.00 -12.52
N TYR A 340 -4.26 -9.94 -12.59
CA TYR A 340 -2.81 -10.10 -12.65
C TYR A 340 -2.26 -10.79 -11.40
N ALA A 341 -2.66 -10.32 -10.22
CA ALA A 341 -2.23 -10.83 -8.93
C ALA A 341 -2.73 -12.27 -8.67
N ASP A 342 -3.94 -12.60 -9.12
CA ASP A 342 -4.52 -13.95 -9.03
C ASP A 342 -3.96 -14.91 -10.10
N ASN A 343 -2.92 -14.49 -10.81
CA ASN A 343 -2.19 -15.29 -11.78
C ASN A 343 -3.06 -15.84 -12.93
N PHE A 344 -3.99 -15.02 -13.43
CA PHE A 344 -4.67 -15.32 -14.70
C PHE A 344 -3.62 -15.47 -15.82
N PRO A 345 -3.87 -16.30 -16.85
CA PRO A 345 -3.10 -16.25 -18.10
C PRO A 345 -2.94 -14.80 -18.57
N LEU A 346 -1.77 -14.41 -19.08
CA LEU A 346 -1.51 -13.01 -19.41
C LEU A 346 -2.44 -12.51 -20.51
N GLU A 347 -2.85 -13.41 -21.42
CA GLU A 347 -3.88 -13.19 -22.43
C GLU A 347 -5.29 -12.96 -21.87
N ASP A 348 -5.55 -13.33 -20.61
CA ASP A 348 -6.82 -13.12 -19.93
C ASP A 348 -6.78 -11.89 -19.00
N VAL A 349 -5.59 -11.47 -18.53
CA VAL A 349 -5.46 -10.21 -17.77
C VAL A 349 -5.80 -9.04 -18.68
N ALA A 350 -6.95 -8.40 -18.44
CA ALA A 350 -7.48 -7.36 -19.32
C ALA A 350 -7.42 -7.77 -20.81
N TRP A 351 -7.76 -9.03 -21.11
CA TRP A 351 -7.71 -9.63 -22.46
C TRP A 351 -6.33 -9.56 -23.15
N GLY A 352 -5.24 -9.51 -22.37
CA GLY A 352 -3.87 -9.38 -22.88
C GLY A 352 -3.55 -7.99 -23.43
N ARG A 353 -4.37 -6.98 -23.14
CA ARG A 353 -4.27 -5.63 -23.71
C ARG A 353 -3.47 -4.66 -22.83
N LEU A 354 -3.04 -5.11 -21.65
CA LEU A 354 -2.20 -4.34 -20.74
C LEU A 354 -0.86 -5.05 -20.50
N SER A 355 0.24 -4.33 -20.70
CA SER A 355 1.51 -4.69 -20.07
C SER A 355 1.43 -4.44 -18.56
N LEU A 356 2.37 -4.97 -17.79
CA LEU A 356 2.43 -4.70 -16.35
C LEU A 356 2.61 -3.19 -16.05
N ASP A 357 3.44 -2.49 -16.83
CA ASP A 357 3.63 -1.04 -16.66
C ASP A 357 2.36 -0.26 -16.95
N ALA A 358 1.61 -0.66 -17.99
CA ALA A 358 0.33 -0.03 -18.32
C ALA A 358 -0.76 -0.36 -17.28
N LEU A 359 -0.75 -1.59 -16.75
CA LEU A 359 -1.58 -2.00 -15.63
C LEU A 359 -1.28 -1.17 -14.37
N SER A 360 -0.01 -0.88 -14.10
CA SER A 360 0.37 0.03 -13.02
C SER A 360 -0.09 1.46 -13.32
N GLN A 361 0.17 1.98 -14.52
CA GLN A 361 -0.22 3.34 -14.90
C GLN A 361 -1.72 3.60 -14.72
N GLN A 362 -2.58 2.64 -15.06
CA GLN A 362 -4.03 2.80 -14.95
C GLN A 362 -4.51 2.98 -13.50
N THR A 363 -3.77 2.49 -12.49
CA THR A 363 -4.15 2.62 -11.08
C THR A 363 -4.04 4.06 -10.56
N ARG A 364 -3.50 5.00 -11.35
CA ARG A 364 -3.62 6.44 -11.08
C ARG A 364 -5.07 6.91 -11.01
N ILE A 365 -5.99 6.20 -11.67
CA ILE A 365 -7.43 6.45 -11.52
C ILE A 365 -7.92 6.10 -10.12
N THR A 366 -7.47 4.96 -9.57
CA THR A 366 -7.82 4.54 -8.20
C THR A 366 -7.26 5.50 -7.16
N THR A 367 -6.01 5.96 -7.31
CA THR A 367 -5.41 6.91 -6.36
C THR A 367 -6.06 8.30 -6.46
N LEU A 368 -6.44 8.74 -7.67
CA LEU A 368 -7.25 9.95 -7.85
C LEU A 368 -8.61 9.83 -7.15
N LEU A 369 -9.31 8.71 -7.33
CA LEU A 369 -10.62 8.46 -6.72
C LEU A 369 -10.55 8.64 -5.20
N PHE A 370 -9.62 7.95 -4.54
CA PHE A 370 -9.44 8.06 -3.10
C PHE A 370 -8.96 9.45 -2.65
N ARG A 371 -8.17 10.15 -3.47
CA ARG A 371 -7.79 11.53 -3.17
C ARG A 371 -9.01 12.47 -3.10
N ILE A 372 -10.00 12.23 -3.95
CA ILE A 372 -11.26 13.00 -3.97
C ILE A 372 -12.18 12.58 -2.81
N GLU A 373 -12.34 11.28 -2.59
CA GLU A 373 -13.33 10.74 -1.64
C GLU A 373 -12.86 10.76 -0.18
N LEU A 374 -11.56 10.81 0.08
CA LEU A 374 -11.01 10.58 1.42
C LEU A 374 -10.02 11.63 1.90
N GLN A 375 -9.38 12.39 1.01
CA GLN A 375 -8.17 13.16 1.36
C GLN A 375 -8.34 14.69 1.38
N SER A 376 -9.55 15.24 1.18
CA SER A 376 -9.76 16.64 1.58
C SER A 376 -9.63 16.75 3.11
N PRO A 377 -9.08 17.86 3.66
CA PRO A 377 -8.86 17.97 5.10
C PRO A 377 -10.08 17.63 5.94
N TYR A 378 -11.27 18.12 5.55
CA TYR A 378 -12.51 17.80 6.25
C TYR A 378 -12.90 16.32 6.14
N LEU A 379 -12.92 15.75 4.93
CA LEU A 379 -13.28 14.34 4.74
C LEU A 379 -12.32 13.42 5.48
N ASN A 380 -11.05 13.76 5.51
CA ASN A 380 -10.06 12.94 6.19
C ASN A 380 -10.26 12.95 7.70
N GLN A 381 -10.53 14.12 8.30
CA GLN A 381 -10.87 14.22 9.72
C GLN A 381 -12.13 13.43 10.06
N VAL A 382 -13.21 13.62 9.30
CA VAL A 382 -14.49 12.92 9.55
C VAL A 382 -14.34 11.40 9.48
N GLN A 383 -13.58 10.90 8.52
CA GLN A 383 -13.54 9.47 8.18
C GLN A 383 -12.42 8.71 8.89
N SER A 384 -11.34 9.38 9.30
CA SER A 384 -10.14 8.73 9.83
C SER A 384 -9.84 9.03 11.30
N SER A 385 -10.48 10.03 11.92
CA SER A 385 -10.14 10.42 13.31
C SER A 385 -10.36 9.29 14.30
N ASN A 386 -11.43 8.51 14.14
CA ASN A 386 -11.70 7.39 15.05
C ASN A 386 -10.59 6.33 14.95
N ALA A 387 -10.25 5.86 13.74
CA ALA A 387 -9.15 4.90 13.53
C ALA A 387 -7.80 5.41 14.07
N ALA A 388 -7.50 6.69 13.84
CA ALA A 388 -6.31 7.35 14.34
C ALA A 388 -6.26 7.36 15.87
N SER A 389 -7.39 7.64 16.53
CA SER A 389 -7.50 7.60 17.98
C SER A 389 -7.20 6.20 18.51
N HIS A 390 -7.77 5.15 17.91
CA HIS A 390 -7.48 3.78 18.32
C HIS A 390 -6.00 3.41 18.21
N ILE A 391 -5.33 3.83 17.12
CA ILE A 391 -3.89 3.60 16.95
C ILE A 391 -3.09 4.33 18.05
N LEU A 392 -3.42 5.58 18.34
CA LEU A 392 -2.77 6.34 19.38
C LEU A 392 -2.94 5.68 20.76
N ARG A 393 -4.18 5.37 21.13
CA ARG A 393 -4.50 4.79 22.44
C ARG A 393 -3.90 3.41 22.63
N THR A 394 -3.82 2.61 21.58
CA THR A 394 -3.12 1.31 21.59
C THR A 394 -1.64 1.47 21.96
N MET A 395 -0.97 2.50 21.44
CA MET A 395 0.42 2.76 21.79
C MET A 395 0.55 3.38 23.19
N GLU A 396 -0.33 4.31 23.57
CA GLU A 396 -0.37 4.90 24.91
C GLU A 396 -0.53 3.81 25.98
N GLN A 397 -1.42 2.85 25.73
CA GLN A 397 -1.65 1.70 26.60
C GLN A 397 -0.37 0.91 26.85
N THR A 398 0.44 0.69 25.81
CA THR A 398 1.73 0.01 25.95
C THR A 398 2.76 0.84 26.70
N VAL A 399 2.78 2.16 26.48
CA VAL A 399 3.71 3.07 27.16
C VAL A 399 3.41 3.14 28.66
N ILE A 400 2.14 3.18 29.03
CA ILE A 400 1.67 3.27 30.42
C ILE A 400 1.70 1.89 31.11
N GLY A 401 1.35 0.83 30.37
CA GLY A 401 1.29 -0.54 30.88
C GLY A 401 0.02 -0.85 31.70
N GLU A 402 -1.06 -0.08 31.51
CA GLU A 402 -2.35 -0.25 32.20
C GLU A 402 -3.49 -0.28 31.19
N ASP A 403 -4.61 -0.90 31.54
CA ASP A 403 -5.81 -0.96 30.71
C ASP A 403 -6.32 0.45 30.36
N MET A 404 -6.82 0.63 29.13
CA MET A 404 -7.38 1.88 28.66
C MET A 404 -8.78 1.62 28.08
N LEU A 405 -9.42 2.65 27.53
CA LEU A 405 -10.60 2.48 26.68
C LEU A 405 -10.25 3.05 25.30
N GLY A 406 -10.87 2.57 24.23
CA GLY A 406 -10.62 3.07 22.88
C GLY A 406 -9.32 2.55 22.25
N GLU A 407 -8.71 1.50 22.79
CA GLU A 407 -7.55 0.81 22.21
C GLU A 407 -7.94 -0.36 21.30
N PHE A 408 -6.93 -1.00 20.71
CA PHE A 408 -7.02 -2.36 20.23
C PHE A 408 -6.30 -3.30 21.20
N GLY A 409 -6.90 -4.46 21.48
CA GLY A 409 -6.29 -5.47 22.35
C GLY A 409 -6.21 -5.02 23.81
N ASP A 410 -5.17 -5.47 24.50
CA ASP A 410 -4.92 -5.24 25.92
C ASP A 410 -3.46 -4.76 26.16
N PRO A 411 -3.09 -4.36 27.40
CA PRO A 411 -1.74 -3.87 27.70
C PRO A 411 -0.62 -4.90 27.49
N GLU A 412 -0.94 -6.19 27.34
CA GLU A 412 0.04 -7.24 27.03
C GLU A 412 0.18 -7.52 25.54
N SER A 413 -0.71 -6.96 24.73
CA SER A 413 -0.70 -7.06 23.28
C SER A 413 0.53 -6.37 22.69
N ARG A 414 1.30 -7.11 21.89
CA ARG A 414 2.52 -6.66 21.21
C ARG A 414 2.39 -6.66 19.70
N VAL A 415 1.53 -7.53 19.14
CA VAL A 415 1.30 -7.62 17.71
C VAL A 415 -0.18 -7.45 17.40
N LEU A 416 -0.52 -6.36 16.70
CA LEU A 416 -1.89 -6.04 16.38
C LEU A 416 -2.06 -6.02 14.86
N VAL A 417 -3.01 -6.80 14.35
CA VAL A 417 -3.27 -6.96 12.92
C VAL A 417 -4.71 -6.54 12.64
N ILE A 418 -4.85 -5.37 12.03
CA ILE A 418 -6.12 -4.71 11.76
C ILE A 418 -6.33 -4.70 10.25
N ILE A 419 -7.21 -5.56 9.74
CA ILE A 419 -7.44 -5.73 8.30
C ILE A 419 -8.74 -5.08 7.84
N THR A 420 -8.64 -4.24 6.82
CA THR A 420 -9.70 -3.38 6.31
C THR A 420 -9.61 -3.26 4.78
N SER A 421 -10.31 -2.30 4.18
CA SER A 421 -10.24 -1.97 2.76
C SER A 421 -9.23 -0.83 2.48
N ASP A 422 -8.80 -0.72 1.22
CA ASP A 422 -7.83 0.27 0.73
C ASP A 422 -8.22 1.70 1.05
N ALA A 423 -9.51 2.04 0.90
CA ALA A 423 -10.06 3.34 1.26
C ALA A 423 -9.66 3.76 2.69
N TYR A 424 -9.83 2.87 3.68
CA TYR A 424 -9.54 3.20 5.08
C TYR A 424 -8.04 3.37 5.34
N VAL A 425 -7.19 2.57 4.69
CA VAL A 425 -5.73 2.70 4.77
C VAL A 425 -5.26 4.04 4.18
N VAL A 426 -5.78 4.39 2.99
CA VAL A 426 -5.45 5.65 2.29
C VAL A 426 -6.02 6.86 3.02
N GLY A 427 -7.20 6.73 3.62
CA GLY A 427 -7.80 7.74 4.50
C GLY A 427 -6.89 8.04 5.69
N LEU A 428 -6.53 7.02 6.46
CA LEU A 428 -5.65 7.15 7.62
C LEU A 428 -4.27 7.74 7.25
N ALA A 429 -3.67 7.27 6.16
CA ALA A 429 -2.42 7.85 5.68
C ALA A 429 -2.56 9.34 5.33
N GLY A 430 -3.68 9.72 4.70
CA GLY A 430 -3.98 11.10 4.36
C GLY A 430 -4.12 12.01 5.59
N LEU A 431 -4.64 11.50 6.72
CA LEU A 431 -4.79 12.27 7.97
C LEU A 431 -3.42 12.77 8.46
N LEU A 432 -2.45 11.85 8.43
CA LEU A 432 -1.07 12.07 8.83
C LEU A 432 -0.18 12.60 7.68
N LYS A 433 -0.76 12.85 6.50
CA LYS A 433 -0.06 13.32 5.30
C LYS A 433 1.14 12.43 4.92
N MET A 434 0.97 11.13 5.10
CA MET A 434 1.98 10.13 4.74
C MET A 434 1.81 9.73 3.28
N HIS A 435 2.93 9.70 2.56
CA HIS A 435 2.99 9.35 1.15
C HIS A 435 4.03 8.25 0.91
N TRP A 436 3.79 7.40 -0.07
CA TRP A 436 4.70 6.29 -0.40
C TRP A 436 4.77 6.02 -1.90
N THR A 437 5.83 5.33 -2.30
CA THR A 437 5.94 4.72 -3.63
C THR A 437 6.76 3.45 -3.48
N LEU A 438 6.18 2.32 -3.86
CA LEU A 438 6.85 1.02 -3.84
C LEU A 438 7.19 0.58 -5.27
N PRO A 439 8.22 -0.26 -5.48
CA PRO A 439 8.62 -0.71 -6.81
C PRO A 439 7.45 -1.34 -7.59
N GLY A 440 7.27 -0.88 -8.84
CA GLY A 440 6.22 -1.33 -9.74
C GLY A 440 4.84 -0.69 -9.53
N TYR A 441 4.64 0.06 -8.44
CA TYR A 441 3.37 0.71 -8.12
C TYR A 441 3.39 2.22 -8.38
N GLN A 442 2.21 2.77 -8.67
CA GLN A 442 2.01 4.23 -8.69
C GLN A 442 2.09 4.79 -7.26
N PRO A 443 2.47 6.08 -7.10
CA PRO A 443 2.48 6.73 -5.80
C PRO A 443 1.14 6.62 -5.07
N ASP A 444 1.19 6.35 -3.77
CA ASP A 444 0.06 6.23 -2.85
C ASP A 444 -0.97 5.14 -3.20
N LEU A 445 -0.64 4.21 -4.11
CA LEU A 445 -1.47 3.04 -4.34
C LEU A 445 -1.40 2.10 -3.12
N CYS A 446 -2.57 1.68 -2.64
CA CYS A 446 -2.70 0.60 -1.66
C CYS A 446 -2.97 -0.75 -2.38
N PRO A 447 -1.95 -1.54 -2.75
CA PRO A 447 -2.14 -2.82 -3.44
C PRO A 447 -2.75 -3.89 -2.52
N PRO A 448 -3.19 -5.06 -3.05
CA PRO A 448 -3.71 -6.15 -2.23
C PRO A 448 -2.72 -6.54 -1.11
N GLY A 449 -3.19 -6.59 0.14
CA GLY A 449 -2.36 -6.87 1.31
C GLY A 449 -1.42 -5.72 1.75
N GLY A 450 -1.47 -4.55 1.10
CA GLY A 450 -0.68 -3.39 1.48
C GLY A 450 -1.09 -2.83 2.84
N ALA A 451 -0.13 -2.42 3.67
CA ALA A 451 -0.39 -2.00 5.05
C ALA A 451 0.47 -0.83 5.50
N LEU A 452 -0.14 0.05 6.30
CA LEU A 452 0.58 0.94 7.21
C LEU A 452 1.01 0.12 8.42
N VAL A 453 2.30 0.15 8.72
CA VAL A 453 2.91 -0.59 9.82
C VAL A 453 3.49 0.42 10.79
N PHE A 454 2.89 0.54 11.96
CA PHE A 454 3.37 1.40 13.03
C PHE A 454 4.14 0.57 14.05
N GLU A 455 5.36 0.98 14.35
CA GLU A 455 6.22 0.39 15.35
C GLU A 455 6.42 1.36 16.50
N LEU A 456 6.03 0.95 17.72
CA LEU A 456 6.44 1.60 18.94
C LEU A 456 7.79 1.01 19.36
N ARG A 457 8.84 1.82 19.33
CA ARG A 457 10.21 1.44 19.68
C ARG A 457 10.66 2.19 20.93
N GLN A 458 11.65 1.67 21.64
CA GLN A 458 12.26 2.34 22.79
C GLN A 458 13.76 2.48 22.57
N SER A 459 14.29 3.68 22.79
CA SER A 459 15.72 3.96 22.77
C SER A 459 16.43 3.18 23.87
N LYS A 460 17.47 2.40 23.52
CA LYS A 460 18.33 1.71 24.50
C LYS A 460 19.11 2.69 25.37
N HIS A 461 19.35 3.91 24.87
CA HIS A 461 20.17 4.91 25.54
C HIS A 461 19.33 5.86 26.41
N SER A 462 18.34 6.53 25.82
CA SER A 462 17.52 7.52 26.53
C SER A 462 16.29 6.91 27.22
N GLN A 463 15.93 5.66 26.88
CA GLN A 463 14.68 5.01 27.33
C GLN A 463 13.40 5.67 26.81
N GLU A 464 13.51 6.71 25.98
CA GLU A 464 12.38 7.37 25.33
C GLU A 464 11.73 6.47 24.29
N TYR A 465 10.41 6.61 24.15
CA TYR A 465 9.63 5.92 23.14
C TYR A 465 9.65 6.69 21.82
N LEU A 466 9.67 5.93 20.73
CA LEU A 466 9.75 6.41 19.35
C LEU A 466 8.69 5.69 18.53
N VAL A 467 8.14 6.37 17.52
CA VAL A 467 7.25 5.80 16.52
C VAL A 467 7.98 5.76 15.18
N ARG A 468 8.02 4.57 14.60
CA ARG A 468 8.53 4.32 13.26
C ARG A 468 7.39 3.79 12.40
N VAL A 469 7.18 4.37 11.23
CA VAL A 469 6.08 3.96 10.34
C VAL A 469 6.62 3.51 8.99
N PHE A 470 6.10 2.40 8.49
CA PHE A 470 6.37 1.89 7.15
C PHE A 470 5.07 1.75 6.36
N PHE A 471 5.17 1.84 5.03
CA PHE A 471 4.21 1.18 4.15
C PHE A 471 4.85 -0.10 3.61
N VAL A 472 4.15 -1.24 3.77
CA VAL A 472 4.63 -2.57 3.38
C VAL A 472 3.64 -3.22 2.43
N ALA A 473 4.12 -3.80 1.32
CA ALA A 473 3.29 -4.59 0.42
C ALA A 473 4.11 -5.60 -0.38
N GLN A 474 3.48 -6.70 -0.79
CA GLN A 474 4.02 -7.55 -1.85
C GLN A 474 4.04 -6.78 -3.18
N THR A 475 5.07 -6.96 -4.00
CA THR A 475 5.08 -6.46 -5.38
C THR A 475 4.05 -7.22 -6.24
N PHE A 476 3.72 -6.69 -7.42
CA PHE A 476 2.84 -7.39 -8.38
C PHE A 476 3.35 -8.81 -8.67
N ASP A 477 4.65 -8.97 -8.91
CA ASP A 477 5.25 -10.27 -9.17
C ASP A 477 5.25 -11.18 -7.93
N GLN A 478 5.46 -10.64 -6.73
CA GLN A 478 5.38 -11.43 -5.50
C GLN A 478 3.96 -11.97 -5.27
N LEU A 479 2.94 -11.16 -5.55
CA LEU A 479 1.54 -11.61 -5.50
C LEU A 479 1.26 -12.67 -6.57
N ARG A 480 1.57 -12.37 -7.83
CA ARG A 480 1.32 -13.25 -8.97
C ARG A 480 1.98 -14.61 -8.80
N ASN A 481 3.27 -14.63 -8.45
CA ASN A 481 4.05 -15.85 -8.34
C ASN A 481 3.87 -16.57 -7.00
N LEU A 482 3.15 -15.98 -6.03
CA LEU A 482 3.13 -16.44 -4.63
C LEU A 482 4.55 -16.67 -4.10
N THR A 483 5.41 -15.69 -4.37
CA THR A 483 6.82 -15.74 -4.00
C THR A 483 6.94 -15.89 -2.47
N PRO A 484 7.66 -16.92 -1.97
CA PRO A 484 7.94 -17.03 -0.55
C PRO A 484 8.64 -15.78 -0.02
N LEU A 485 8.08 -15.19 1.03
CA LEU A 485 8.61 -13.97 1.65
C LEU A 485 9.45 -14.36 2.87
N THR A 486 10.71 -13.91 2.90
CA THR A 486 11.66 -14.15 3.99
C THR A 486 12.43 -12.86 4.29
N LEU A 487 13.38 -12.89 5.23
CA LEU A 487 14.24 -11.73 5.48
C LEU A 487 15.21 -11.44 4.33
N GLU A 488 15.62 -12.48 3.59
CA GLU A 488 16.42 -12.36 2.36
C GLU A 488 15.60 -11.97 1.14
N ASN A 489 14.31 -12.30 1.13
CA ASN A 489 13.38 -11.97 0.06
C ASN A 489 12.13 -11.28 0.63
N PRO A 490 12.26 -10.06 1.18
CA PRO A 490 11.18 -9.39 1.89
C PRO A 490 10.11 -8.86 0.92
N PRO A 491 8.89 -8.56 1.41
CA PRO A 491 7.98 -7.68 0.69
C PRO A 491 8.64 -6.31 0.47
N ALA A 492 8.13 -5.56 -0.51
CA ALA A 492 8.54 -4.17 -0.67
C ALA A 492 8.10 -3.34 0.55
N LYS A 493 8.98 -2.46 1.02
CA LYS A 493 8.68 -1.55 2.12
C LYS A 493 9.32 -0.18 1.92
N MET A 494 8.70 0.85 2.48
CA MET A 494 9.23 2.21 2.55
C MET A 494 8.96 2.78 3.93
N GLN A 495 9.98 3.32 4.60
CA GLN A 495 9.78 4.09 5.83
C GLN A 495 9.13 5.42 5.46
N LEU A 496 8.07 5.79 6.19
CA LEU A 496 7.27 6.96 5.88
C LEU A 496 7.75 8.17 6.69
N LEU A 497 7.78 9.32 6.04
CA LEU A 497 7.90 10.61 6.71
C LEU A 497 6.54 10.99 7.29
N ILE A 498 6.53 11.35 8.58
CA ILE A 498 5.41 12.05 9.20
C ILE A 498 5.77 13.55 9.25
N PRO A 499 5.11 14.42 8.47
CA PRO A 499 5.40 15.84 8.48
C PRO A 499 5.28 16.45 9.88
N GLY A 500 6.32 17.16 10.31
CA GLY A 500 6.42 17.71 11.67
C GLY A 500 6.96 16.75 12.73
N GLY A 501 7.17 15.46 12.39
CA GLY A 501 7.57 14.42 13.34
C GLY A 501 9.08 14.29 13.57
N SER A 502 9.89 14.31 12.50
CA SER A 502 11.34 14.23 12.61
C SER A 502 12.02 15.57 12.30
N THR A 503 13.07 15.89 13.05
CA THR A 503 13.98 17.02 12.78
C THR A 503 15.19 16.61 11.94
N SER A 504 15.36 15.32 11.65
CA SER A 504 16.48 14.77 10.91
C SER A 504 16.11 14.44 9.47
N ALA A 505 16.98 14.79 8.53
CA ALA A 505 16.85 14.40 7.12
C ALA A 505 17.12 12.90 6.88
N THR A 506 17.73 12.19 7.85
CA THR A 506 18.20 10.81 7.69
C THR A 506 17.61 9.82 8.68
N ASN A 507 16.88 10.29 9.70
CA ASN A 507 16.14 9.44 10.63
C ASN A 507 14.67 9.87 10.61
N LEU A 508 13.76 8.99 10.19
CA LEU A 508 12.33 9.29 10.11
C LEU A 508 11.55 8.84 11.35
N ASP A 509 12.23 8.33 12.38
CA ASP A 509 11.61 8.04 13.68
C ASP A 509 11.12 9.34 14.33
N VAL A 510 9.97 9.26 14.99
CA VAL A 510 9.30 10.38 15.67
C VAL A 510 9.27 10.09 17.16
N ASP A 511 9.66 11.04 18.01
CA ASP A 511 9.44 10.92 19.46
C ASP A 511 7.96 10.67 19.77
N PHE A 512 7.65 9.78 20.70
CA PHE A 512 6.27 9.37 20.97
C PHE A 512 5.37 10.54 21.41
N ASN A 513 5.88 11.47 22.23
CA ASN A 513 5.10 12.66 22.64
C ASN A 513 4.83 13.59 21.45
N THR A 514 5.81 13.71 20.55
CA THR A 514 5.67 14.46 19.31
C THR A 514 4.64 13.80 18.39
N PHE A 515 4.67 12.47 18.25
CA PHE A 515 3.68 11.72 17.50
C PHE A 515 2.26 11.89 18.08
N GLN A 516 2.11 11.79 19.40
CA GLN A 516 0.85 12.03 20.10
C GLN A 516 0.31 13.44 19.79
N THR A 517 1.17 14.46 19.84
CA THR A 517 0.80 15.84 19.51
C THR A 517 0.33 15.96 18.07
N ILE A 518 1.11 15.45 17.11
CA ILE A 518 0.76 15.49 15.67
C ILE A 518 -0.57 14.79 15.40
N LEU A 519 -0.76 13.59 15.95
CA LEU A 519 -1.97 12.81 15.70
C LEU A 519 -3.19 13.47 16.35
N THR A 520 -3.04 14.02 17.56
CA THR A 520 -4.10 14.79 18.25
C THR A 520 -4.49 16.05 17.48
N GLU A 521 -3.52 16.77 16.90
CA GLU A 521 -3.78 17.95 16.06
C GLU A 521 -4.40 17.60 14.70
N ALA A 522 -4.06 16.43 14.15
CA ALA A 522 -4.61 15.98 12.88
C ALA A 522 -6.08 15.53 13.01
N MET A 523 -6.43 14.86 14.12
CA MET A 523 -7.79 14.42 14.43
C MET A 523 -8.74 15.59 14.73
N ASP A 524 -10.03 15.37 14.49
CA ASP A 524 -11.10 16.19 15.09
C ASP A 524 -11.85 15.32 16.09
N GLN A 525 -11.79 15.71 17.37
CA GLN A 525 -12.36 14.96 18.49
C GLN A 525 -13.89 14.81 18.40
N ASN A 526 -14.58 15.62 17.57
CA ASN A 526 -16.02 15.44 17.32
C ASN A 526 -16.34 14.20 16.49
N TYR A 527 -15.33 13.59 15.85
CA TYR A 527 -15.49 12.35 15.06
C TYR A 527 -14.78 11.15 15.70
N VAL A 528 -14.36 11.28 16.95
CA VAL A 528 -13.86 10.18 17.77
C VAL A 528 -15.01 9.70 18.65
N GLN A 529 -15.27 8.39 18.63
CA GLN A 529 -16.29 7.80 19.49
C GLN A 529 -15.93 8.03 20.96
N PRO A 530 -16.87 8.47 21.83
CA PRO A 530 -16.63 8.47 23.26
C PRO A 530 -16.24 7.07 23.73
N TYR A 531 -15.09 6.94 24.40
CA TYR A 531 -14.49 5.64 24.68
C TYR A 531 -15.36 4.78 25.60
N GLU A 532 -16.10 5.41 26.51
CA GLU A 532 -17.07 4.76 27.39
C GLU A 532 -18.33 4.24 26.68
N GLU A 533 -18.59 4.70 25.46
CA GLU A 533 -19.71 4.26 24.61
C GLU A 533 -19.28 3.20 23.60
N GLU A 534 -17.98 2.91 23.48
CA GLU A 534 -17.49 1.89 22.58
C GLU A 534 -17.89 0.49 23.07
N VAL A 535 -18.39 -0.33 22.14
CA VAL A 535 -18.58 -1.76 22.33
C VAL A 535 -17.70 -2.51 21.34
N PRO A 536 -16.48 -2.93 21.71
CA PRO A 536 -15.58 -3.61 20.79
C PRO A 536 -16.20 -4.88 20.19
N PRO A 537 -15.87 -5.24 18.94
CA PRO A 537 -16.41 -6.44 18.32
C PRO A 537 -15.91 -7.72 19.00
N GLY A 538 -16.74 -8.76 19.00
CA GLY A 538 -16.37 -10.09 19.46
C GLY A 538 -15.65 -10.92 18.39
N VAL A 539 -15.12 -12.07 18.79
CA VAL A 539 -14.59 -13.07 17.84
C VAL A 539 -15.74 -13.73 17.09
N ILE A 540 -15.69 -13.69 15.76
CA ILE A 540 -16.68 -14.38 14.92
C ILE A 540 -16.13 -15.69 14.36
N SER A 541 -17.02 -16.63 14.10
CA SER A 541 -16.71 -17.92 13.47
C SER A 541 -17.63 -18.16 12.28
N GLY A 542 -17.30 -19.14 11.43
CA GLY A 542 -18.16 -19.51 10.30
C GLY A 542 -18.17 -18.50 9.15
N VAL A 543 -17.15 -17.63 9.06
CA VAL A 543 -16.97 -16.77 7.88
C VAL A 543 -16.78 -17.66 6.64
N PRO A 544 -17.62 -17.52 5.59
CA PRO A 544 -17.55 -18.38 4.42
C PRO A 544 -16.18 -18.31 3.72
N LEU A 545 -15.63 -19.46 3.32
CA LEU A 545 -14.40 -19.54 2.53
C LEU A 545 -14.65 -19.49 1.01
N GLU A 546 -15.88 -19.82 0.62
CA GLU A 546 -16.41 -19.96 -0.74
C GLU A 546 -17.85 -19.50 -0.80
#